data_AF-A0A8K0KLU3-F1
#
_entry.id   AF-A0A8K0KLU3-F1
#
_cell.length_a   1.000
_cell.length_b   1.000
_cell.length_c   1.000
_cell.angle_alpha   90.00
_cell.angle_beta   90.00
_cell.angle_gamma   90.00
#
_symmetry.space_group_name_H-M   'P 1'
#
loop_
_entity.id
_entity.type
_entity.pdbx_description
1 polymer ?
#
loop_
_entity_poly.entity_id
_entity_poly.type
_entity_poly.pdbx_seq_one_letter_code
_entity_poly.pdbx_strand_id
1 'polypeptide(L)'
;MNDKDQKKSQKVLVELENIDDECDQNGISFVKIDNDEEAKEYGIENLPALVYFEKRIPHIYDGDLENEDEILEWLVEQLETDEIED
;
A
#
# COMPACT_ATOMS: atom_id res chain seq x y z
N MET A 1 10.00 20.02 -9.56
CA MET A 1 8.74 19.33 -9.20
C MET A 1 8.53 18.30 -10.27
N ASN A 2 8.54 17.02 -9.89
CA ASN A 2 9.00 15.93 -10.72
C ASN A 2 7.78 15.18 -11.31
N ASP A 3 7.45 15.46 -12.58
CA ASP A 3 6.29 14.90 -13.30
C ASP A 3 6.23 13.36 -13.34
N LYS A 4 7.31 12.66 -12.98
CA LYS A 4 7.38 11.20 -12.98
C LYS A 4 6.65 10.57 -11.80
N ASP A 5 6.66 11.21 -10.65
CA ASP A 5 6.04 10.64 -9.43
C ASP A 5 4.52 10.66 -9.55
N GLN A 6 3.96 11.66 -10.24
CA GLN A 6 2.52 11.77 -10.49
C GLN A 6 2.00 10.63 -11.37
N LYS A 7 2.73 10.27 -12.44
CA LYS A 7 2.27 9.24 -13.38
C LYS A 7 2.27 7.84 -12.78
N LYS A 8 3.26 7.53 -11.93
CA LYS A 8 3.29 6.27 -11.18
C LYS A 8 2.19 6.25 -10.12
N SER A 9 2.10 7.30 -9.31
CA SER A 9 1.06 7.38 -8.26
C SER A 9 -0.34 7.22 -8.82
N GLN A 10 -0.61 7.80 -10.00
CA GLN A 10 -1.92 7.68 -10.64
C GLN A 10 -2.23 6.27 -11.16
N LYS A 11 -1.22 5.48 -11.56
CA LYS A 11 -1.41 4.08 -11.91
C LYS A 11 -1.69 3.23 -10.68
N VAL A 12 -0.86 3.37 -9.65
CA VAL A 12 -1.04 2.64 -8.38
C VAL A 12 -2.43 2.91 -7.81
N LEU A 13 -2.90 4.17 -7.85
CA LEU A 13 -4.26 4.51 -7.42
C LEU A 13 -5.35 3.80 -8.23
N VAL A 14 -5.17 3.61 -9.54
CA VAL A 14 -6.14 2.89 -10.38
C VAL A 14 -6.15 1.41 -10.05
N GLU A 15 -4.98 0.80 -9.87
CA GLU A 15 -4.84 -0.60 -9.44
C GLU A 15 -5.49 -0.81 -8.07
N LEU A 16 -5.22 0.09 -7.11
CA LEU A 16 -5.84 0.06 -5.78
C LEU A 16 -7.36 0.23 -5.86
N GLU A 17 -7.89 1.12 -6.70
CA GLU A 17 -9.35 1.25 -6.90
C GLU A 17 -9.99 -0.01 -7.48
N ASN A 18 -9.27 -0.84 -8.25
CA ASN A 18 -9.81 -2.11 -8.73
C ASN A 18 -9.96 -3.13 -7.59
N ILE A 19 -8.97 -3.22 -6.69
CA ILE A 19 -8.99 -4.15 -5.56
C ILE A 19 -9.60 -3.58 -4.28
N ASP A 20 -10.01 -2.31 -4.26
CA ASP A 20 -10.54 -1.59 -3.08
C ASP A 20 -11.74 -2.33 -2.48
N ASP A 21 -12.72 -2.72 -3.30
CA ASP A 21 -13.88 -3.49 -2.84
C ASP A 21 -13.48 -4.84 -2.22
N GLU A 22 -12.50 -5.56 -2.81
CA GLU A 22 -12.02 -6.84 -2.26
C GLU A 22 -11.22 -6.62 -0.96
N CYS A 23 -10.36 -5.60 -0.91
CA CYS A 23 -9.59 -5.25 0.28
C CYS A 23 -10.50 -4.84 1.43
N ASP A 24 -11.54 -4.04 1.19
CA ASP A 24 -12.50 -3.60 2.22
C ASP A 24 -13.30 -4.80 2.75
N GLN A 25 -13.66 -5.76 1.89
CA GLN A 25 -14.27 -7.03 2.30
C GLN A 25 -13.36 -7.89 3.20
N ASN A 26 -12.04 -7.81 3.00
CA ASN A 26 -11.03 -8.46 3.84
C ASN A 26 -10.67 -7.61 5.09
N GLY A 27 -11.27 -6.42 5.26
CA GLY A 27 -11.00 -5.53 6.39
C GLY A 27 -9.75 -4.65 6.24
N ILE A 28 -9.25 -4.49 5.01
CA ILE A 28 -8.11 -3.63 4.68
C ILE A 28 -8.64 -2.29 4.19
N SER A 29 -8.27 -1.21 4.87
CA SER A 29 -8.59 0.14 4.43
C SER A 29 -7.34 0.85 3.90
N PHE A 30 -7.39 1.29 2.65
CA PHE A 30 -6.33 2.11 2.09
C PHE A 30 -6.47 3.57 2.54
N VAL A 31 -5.35 4.17 2.93
CA VAL A 31 -5.28 5.61 3.25
C VAL A 31 -4.26 6.29 2.36
N LYS A 32 -4.69 7.35 1.68
CA LYS A 32 -3.80 8.20 0.88
C LYS A 32 -3.20 9.28 1.78
N ILE A 33 -1.87 9.33 1.83
CA ILE A 33 -1.13 10.40 2.49
C ILE A 33 -0.59 11.34 1.40
N ASP A 34 -0.88 12.63 1.53
CA ASP A 34 -0.35 13.70 0.66
C ASP A 34 0.81 14.47 1.33
N ASN A 35 1.19 14.05 2.54
CA ASN A 35 2.20 14.75 3.35
C ASN A 35 3.57 14.09 3.20
N ASP A 36 4.38 14.59 2.26
CA ASP A 36 5.76 14.14 2.02
C ASP A 36 6.66 14.21 3.28
N GLU A 37 6.40 15.16 4.19
CA GLU A 37 7.16 15.29 5.44
C GLU A 37 6.96 14.07 6.36
N GLU A 38 5.72 13.63 6.54
CA GLU A 38 5.40 12.45 7.34
C GLU A 38 5.94 11.18 6.67
N ALA A 39 5.77 11.05 5.34
CA ALA A 39 6.31 9.92 4.58
C ALA A 39 7.83 9.78 4.81
N LYS A 40 8.57 10.89 4.79
CA LYS A 40 10.00 10.92 5.13
C LYS A 40 10.29 10.51 6.57
N GLU A 41 9.46 10.89 7.54
CA GLU A 41 9.61 10.45 8.93
C GLU A 41 9.43 8.92 9.08
N TYR A 42 8.61 8.29 8.24
CA TYR A 42 8.49 6.83 8.15
C TYR A 42 9.61 6.16 7.33
N GLY A 43 10.53 6.93 6.74
CA GLY A 43 11.60 6.40 5.88
C GLY A 43 11.19 6.18 4.42
N ILE A 44 10.04 6.71 4.01
CA ILE A 44 9.58 6.68 2.62
C ILE A 44 10.24 7.85 1.88
N GLU A 45 11.37 7.58 1.24
CA GLU A 45 12.09 8.59 0.46
C GLU A 45 11.61 8.71 -0.99
N ASN A 46 10.88 7.69 -1.49
CA ASN A 46 10.37 7.66 -2.85
C ASN A 46 8.87 7.36 -2.85
N LEU A 47 8.11 8.25 -3.48
CA LEU A 47 6.69 8.06 -3.76
C LEU A 47 6.49 7.72 -5.25
N PRO A 48 5.50 6.91 -5.61
CA PRO A 48 4.54 6.23 -4.72
C PRO A 48 5.18 5.07 -3.94
N ALA A 49 4.72 4.87 -2.70
CA ALA A 49 5.05 3.71 -1.87
C ALA A 49 3.77 3.22 -1.19
N LEU A 50 3.65 1.90 -1.00
CA LEU A 50 2.57 1.29 -0.23
C LEU A 50 3.13 0.83 1.12
N VAL A 51 2.44 1.22 2.19
CA VAL A 51 2.79 0.81 3.55
C VAL A 51 1.55 0.23 4.20
N TYR A 52 1.65 -1.04 4.61
CA TYR A 52 0.66 -1.73 5.38
C TYR A 52 0.95 -1.56 6.88
N PHE A 53 -0.07 -1.31 7.70
CA PHE A 53 0.11 -1.15 9.14
C PHE A 53 -0.56 -2.31 9.87
N GLU A 54 0.20 -3.36 10.17
CA GLU A 54 -0.27 -4.51 10.92
C GLU A 54 -0.05 -4.30 12.42
N LYS A 55 -1.11 -4.25 13.24
CA LYS A 55 -1.00 -4.12 14.72
C LYS A 55 -0.03 -3.01 15.21
N ARG A 56 0.14 -1.91 14.45
CA ARG A 56 1.09 -0.77 14.63
C ARG A 56 2.50 -0.95 14.08
N ILE A 57 2.76 -2.00 13.32
CA ILE A 57 4.03 -2.25 12.64
C ILE A 57 3.89 -1.78 11.18
N PRO A 58 4.68 -0.78 10.74
CA PRO A 58 4.70 -0.36 9.34
C PRO A 58 5.48 -1.39 8.50
N HIS A 59 4.81 -2.01 7.55
CA HIS A 59 5.36 -2.92 6.55
C HIS A 59 5.36 -2.22 5.20
N ILE A 60 6.54 -1.91 4.68
CA ILE A 60 6.70 -1.24 3.38
C ILE A 60 6.69 -2.33 2.30
N TYR A 61 5.83 -2.16 1.30
CA TYR A 61 5.84 -3.00 0.12
C TYR A 61 6.93 -2.52 -0.84
N ASP A 62 7.88 -3.41 -1.14
CA ASP A 62 9.01 -3.16 -2.06
C ASP A 62 8.75 -3.71 -3.48
N GLY A 63 7.58 -4.33 -3.70
CA GLY A 63 7.20 -4.93 -4.98
C GLY A 63 6.70 -3.91 -6.01
N ASP A 64 6.23 -4.42 -7.15
CA ASP A 64 5.67 -3.57 -8.19
C ASP A 64 4.26 -3.12 -7.81
N LEU A 65 4.08 -1.81 -7.65
CA LEU A 65 2.81 -1.20 -7.30
C LEU A 65 1.84 -1.08 -8.49
N GLU A 66 2.31 -1.37 -9.70
CA GLU A 66 1.51 -1.41 -10.93
C GLU A 66 0.90 -2.80 -11.19
N ASN A 67 0.96 -3.71 -10.20
CA ASN A 67 0.45 -5.06 -10.30
C ASN A 67 -0.54 -5.36 -9.17
N GLU A 68 -1.83 -5.15 -9.44
CA GLU A 68 -2.94 -5.35 -8.51
C GLU A 68 -2.98 -6.75 -7.90
N ASP A 69 -2.70 -7.80 -8.69
CA ASP A 69 -2.66 -9.18 -8.23
C ASP A 69 -1.57 -9.40 -7.16
N GLU A 70 -0.35 -8.85 -7.36
CA GLU A 70 0.74 -8.98 -6.38
C GLU A 70 0.47 -8.17 -5.11
N ILE A 71 -0.10 -6.97 -5.24
CA ILE A 71 -0.49 -6.16 -4.08
C ILE A 71 -1.55 -6.90 -3.26
N LEU A 72 -2.58 -7.43 -3.91
CA LEU A 72 -3.68 -8.15 -3.25
C LEU A 72 -3.16 -9.41 -2.55
N GLU A 73 -2.35 -10.22 -3.24
CA GLU A 73 -1.76 -11.43 -2.64
C GLU A 73 -0.91 -11.07 -1.41
N TRP A 74 -0.05 -10.05 -1.52
CA TRP A 74 0.78 -9.61 -0.40
C TRP A 74 -0.05 -9.12 0.80
N LEU A 75 -1.09 -8.32 0.55
CA LEU A 75 -1.99 -7.80 1.58
C LEU A 75 -2.75 -8.94 2.29
N VAL A 76 -3.24 -9.92 1.52
CA VAL A 76 -3.91 -11.10 2.06
C VAL A 76 -2.92 -11.96 2.84
N GLU A 77 -1.68 -12.15 2.38
CA GLU A 77 -0.66 -12.89 3.12
C GLU A 77 -0.32 -12.23 4.48
N GLN A 78 -0.28 -10.89 4.55
CA GLN A 78 -0.09 -10.19 5.83
C GLN A 78 -1.30 -10.42 6.76
N LEU A 79 -2.53 -10.24 6.25
CA LEU A 79 -3.75 -10.53 7.02
C LEU A 79 -3.83 -11.97 7.51
N GLU A 80 -3.56 -12.95 6.63
CA GLU A 80 -3.57 -14.35 7.00
C GLU A 80 -2.51 -14.62 8.06
N THR A 81 -1.30 -14.04 7.92
CA THR A 81 -0.24 -14.12 8.95
C THR A 81 -0.73 -13.63 10.32
N ASP A 82 -1.57 -12.60 10.36
CA ASP A 82 -2.19 -12.10 11.59
C ASP A 82 -3.19 -13.09 12.24
N GLU A 83 -3.91 -13.87 11.42
CA GLU A 83 -4.90 -14.86 11.88
C GLU A 83 -4.30 -16.21 12.31
N ILE A 84 -3.05 -16.54 11.97
CA ILE A 84 -2.42 -17.83 12.32
C ILE A 84 -1.73 -17.84 13.70
N GLU A 85 -1.76 -16.74 14.46
CA GLU A 85 -1.35 -16.74 15.87
C GLU A 85 -2.54 -17.12 16.79
N ASP A 86 -2.88 -18.42 16.81
CA ASP A 86 -3.58 -19.07 17.94
C ASP A 86 -2.58 -19.94 18.75
#